data_AF-A0A1V1X6I2-F1
#
_entry.id   AF-A0A1V1X6I2-F1
#
_cell.length_a   1.000
_cell.length_b   1.000
_cell.length_c   1.000
_cell.angle_alpha   90.00
_cell.angle_beta   90.00
_cell.angle_gamma   90.00
#
_symmetry.space_group_name_H-M   'P 1'
#
loop_
_entity.id
_entity.type
_entity.pdbx_description
1 polymer ?
#
loop_
_entity_poly.entity_id
_entity_poly.type
_entity_poly.pdbx_seq_one_letter_code
_entity_poly.pdbx_strand_id
1 'polypeptide(L)' 'MGDVGDTWRAFKTHQKAEKEKYGRECKGCLTNHPNRNASVLFPGQKCRWCGYIDKRPREPGIHK' A
#
# COMPACT_ATOMS: atom_id res chain seq x y z
N MET A 1 -24.53 14.19 17.14
CA MET A 1 -23.97 13.13 16.26
C MET A 1 -22.99 13.76 15.29
N GLY A 2 -21.74 13.99 15.73
CA GLY A 2 -20.71 14.69 14.93
C GLY A 2 -19.43 13.87 14.73
N ASP A 3 -19.43 12.58 15.04
CA ASP A 3 -18.20 11.81 15.25
C ASP A 3 -17.73 11.01 14.01
N VAL A 4 -18.52 10.97 12.94
CA VAL A 4 -18.18 10.19 11.73
C VAL A 4 -17.13 10.93 10.87
N GLY A 5 -17.11 12.26 10.93
CA GLY A 5 -16.17 13.09 10.16
C GLY A 5 -14.73 12.99 10.67
N ASP A 6 -14.56 13.07 11.99
CA ASP A 6 -13.24 13.00 12.64
C ASP A 6 -12.67 11.58 12.64
N THR A 7 -13.49 10.55 12.87
CA THR A 7 -13.08 9.15 12.73
C THR A 7 -12.63 8.81 11.31
N TRP A 8 -13.31 9.33 10.28
CA TRP A 8 -12.90 9.15 8.89
C TRP A 8 -11.58 9.82 8.55
N ARG A 9 -11.33 11.02 9.11
CA ARG A 9 -10.05 11.72 8.95
C ARG A 9 -8.92 10.94 9.64
N ALA A 10 -9.14 10.46 10.86
CA ALA A 10 -8.19 9.63 11.60
C ALA A 10 -7.87 8.32 10.87
N PHE A 11 -8.87 7.69 10.25
CA PHE A 11 -8.65 6.49 9.44
C PHE A 11 -7.81 6.77 8.18
N LYS A 12 -8.06 7.90 7.51
CA LYS A 12 -7.25 8.31 6.35
C LYS A 12 -5.80 8.61 6.72
N THR A 13 -5.56 9.28 7.85
CA THR A 13 -4.20 9.56 8.32
C THR A 13 -3.47 8.28 8.71
N HIS A 14 -4.16 7.35 9.39
CA HIS A 14 -3.61 6.02 9.70
C HIS A 14 -3.19 5.27 8.43
N GLN A 15 -4.09 5.17 7.44
CA GLN A 15 -3.76 4.51 6.17
C GLN A 15 -2.62 5.21 5.42
N LYS A 16 -2.51 6.55 5.48
CA LYS A 16 -1.39 7.28 4.88
C LYS A 16 -0.07 6.92 5.58
N ALA A 17 -0.06 6.90 6.92
CA ALA A 17 1.11 6.52 7.70
C ALA A 17 1.53 5.07 7.45
N GLU A 18 0.57 4.14 7.31
CA GLU A 18 0.85 2.75 6.93
C GLU A 18 1.42 2.64 5.51
N LYS A 19 0.90 3.42 4.55
CA LYS A 19 1.47 3.47 3.19
C LYS A 19 2.89 3.99 3.19
N GLU A 20 3.22 4.96 4.02
CA GLU A 20 4.57 5.52 4.09
C GLU A 20 5.55 4.55 4.77
N LYS A 21 5.10 3.84 5.81
CA LYS A 21 5.93 2.85 6.53
C LYS A 21 6.13 1.55 5.77
N TYR A 22 5.06 1.01 5.15
CA TYR A 22 5.05 -0.35 4.59
C TYR A 22 4.77 -0.39 3.09
N GLY A 23 4.14 0.65 2.55
CA GLY A 23 3.89 0.75 1.13
C GLY A 23 5.20 0.87 0.37
N ARG A 24 5.38 0.04 -0.65
CA ARG A 24 6.46 0.25 -1.62
C ARG A 24 5.90 0.28 -3.02
N GLU A 25 6.63 0.98 -3.85
CA GLU A 25 6.42 1.07 -5.28
C GLU A 25 6.41 -0.32 -5.94
N CYS A 26 5.47 -0.50 -6.86
CA CYS A 26 5.33 -1.74 -7.62
C CYS A 26 6.55 -1.98 -8.50
N LYS A 27 7.42 -2.93 -8.12
CA LYS A 27 8.59 -3.34 -8.90
C LYS A 27 8.27 -3.63 -10.37
N GLY A 28 7.17 -4.34 -10.65
CA GLY A 28 6.75 -4.64 -12.02
C GLY A 28 6.41 -3.40 -12.85
N CYS A 29 5.83 -2.35 -12.24
CA CYS A 29 5.52 -1.11 -12.96
C CYS A 29 6.79 -0.28 -13.19
N LEU A 30 7.72 -0.24 -12.24
CA LEU A 30 8.99 0.47 -12.41
C LEU A 30 9.83 -0.11 -13.54
N THR A 31 9.84 -1.45 -13.66
CA THR A 31 10.60 -2.12 -14.72
C THR A 31 9.91 -2.01 -16.08
N ASN A 32 8.60 -2.25 -16.16
CA ASN A 32 7.89 -2.31 -17.45
C ASN A 32 7.42 -0.94 -17.96
N HIS A 33 7.24 0.03 -17.06
CA HIS A 33 6.69 1.34 -17.39
C HIS A 33 7.45 2.46 -16.67
N PRO A 34 8.71 2.74 -17.07
CA PRO A 34 9.54 3.76 -16.42
C PRO A 34 8.93 5.18 -16.48
N ASN A 35 8.07 5.44 -17.48
CA ASN A 35 7.39 6.74 -17.65
C ASN A 35 6.10 6.88 -16.82
N ARG A 36 5.71 5.87 -16.02
CA ARG A 36 4.49 5.92 -15.21
C ARG A 36 4.83 5.94 -13.72
N ASN A 37 4.05 6.71 -12.96
CA ASN A 37 4.09 6.65 -11.51
C ASN A 37 3.68 5.25 -11.04
N ALA A 38 4.63 4.52 -10.44
CA ALA A 38 4.38 3.20 -9.91
C ALA A 38 3.32 3.25 -8.81
N SER A 39 2.38 2.31 -8.84
CA SER A 39 1.40 2.20 -7.75
C SER A 39 2.11 1.81 -6.46
N VAL A 40 1.76 2.47 -5.35
CA VAL A 40 2.21 2.07 -4.01
C VAL A 40 1.39 0.87 -3.57
N LEU A 41 2.04 -0.29 -3.48
CA LEU A 41 1.44 -1.53 -3.05
C LEU A 41 1.79 -1.82 -1.59
N PHE A 42 0.77 -2.28 -0.88
CA PHE A 42 0.96 -2.95 0.39
C PHE A 42 1.43 -4.40 0.17
N PRO A 43 2.09 -5.00 1.16
CA PRO A 43 2.40 -6.43 1.16
C PRO A 43 1.13 -7.26 0.90
N GLY A 44 1.21 -8.21 -0.03
CA GLY A 44 0.09 -9.05 -0.47
C GLY A 44 -0.89 -8.41 -1.47
N GLN A 45 -0.76 -7.12 -1.80
CA GLN A 45 -1.62 -6.49 -2.80
C GLN A 45 -1.18 -6.85 -4.23
N LYS A 46 -2.15 -6.99 -5.13
CA LYS A 46 -1.93 -7.14 -6.57
C LYS A 46 -1.94 -5.78 -7.25
N CYS A 47 -0.92 -5.51 -8.06
CA CYS A 47 -0.88 -4.30 -8.87
C CYS A 47 -1.93 -4.40 -9.97
N ARG A 48 -2.84 -3.43 -10.03
CA ARG A 48 -3.89 -3.38 -11.06
C ARG A 48 -3.33 -3.26 -12.48
N TRP A 49 -2.13 -2.71 -12.64
CA TRP A 49 -1.56 -2.38 -13.93
C TRP A 49 -0.77 -3.53 -14.55
N CYS A 50 0.28 -3.97 -13.87
CA CYS A 50 1.16 -5.03 -14.37
C CYS A 50 0.79 -6.43 -13.85
N GLY A 51 -0.20 -6.54 -12.95
CA GLY A 51 -0.57 -7.81 -12.32
C GLY A 51 0.45 -8.33 -11.30
N TYR A 52 1.55 -7.61 -11.05
CA TYR A 52 2.56 -7.99 -10.06
C TYR A 52 1.95 -8.11 -8.67
N ILE A 53 2.15 -9.25 -8.02
CA ILE A 53 1.72 -9.50 -6.66
C ILE A 53 2.91 -9.23 -5.75
N ASP A 54 2.73 -8.30 -4.83
CA ASP A 54 3.75 -8.04 -3.84
C ASP A 54 3.81 -9.20 -2.84
N LYS A 55 4.84 -10.04 -2.98
CA LYS A 55 5.03 -11.22 -2.11
C LYS A 55 5.62 -10.86 -0.74
N ARG A 56 5.75 -9.58 -0.38
CA ARG A 56 6.26 -9.23 0.94
C ARG A 56 5.26 -9.70 2.00
N PRO A 57 5.74 -10.27 3.11
CA PRO A 57 4.86 -10.60 4.23
C PRO A 57 4.25 -9.32 4.79
N ARG A 58 2.97 -9.41 5.20
CA ARG A 58 2.24 -8.29 5.81
C ARG A 58 2.82 -7.88 7.17
N GLU A 59 3.63 -8.76 7.76
CA GLU A 59 4.18 -8.63 9.09
C GLU A 59 5.70 -8.76 9.06
N PRO A 60 6.47 -7.87 9.70
CA PRO A 60 7.78 -8.24 10.19
C PRO A 60 7.59 -9.18 11.40
N GLY A 61 7.39 -10.47 11.15
CA GLY A 61 7.64 -11.53 12.13
C GLY A 61 6.58 -11.79 13.21
N ILE A 62 5.40 -12.29 12.83
CA ILE A 62 4.60 -13.13 13.73
C ILE A 62 4.39 -14.48 13.03
N HIS A 63 5.39 -15.36 13.14
CA HIS A 63 5.10 -16.78 13.25
C HIS A 63 4.50 -16.98 14.63
N LYS A 64 3.19 -17.27 14.68
CA LYS A 64 2.60 -17.94 15.83
C LYS A 64 1.58 -18.96 15.34
#